data_AF-A0A0F9W9A8-F1
#
_entry.id   AF-A0A0F9W9A8-F1
#
_cell.length_a   1.000
_cell.length_b   1.000
_cell.length_c   1.000
_cell.angle_alpha   90.00
_cell.angle_beta   90.00
_cell.angle_gamma   90.00
#
_symmetry.space_group_name_H-M   'P 1'
#
loop_
_entity.id
_entity.type
_entity.pdbx_description
1 polymer ?
#
loop_
_entity_poly.entity_id
_entity_poly.type
_entity_poly.pdbx_seq_one_letter_code
_entity_poly.pdbx_strand_id
1 'polypeptide(L)' 'MAAFKGTLGSGERFKRCVASNRGKVRDPEALCASIGRKKFGKKRFAQLGKQGRR' A
#
# COMPACT_ATOMS: atom_id res chain seq x y z
N MET A 1 13.23 2.25 9.09
CA MET A 1 11.98 2.09 8.33
C MET A 1 11.89 0.65 7.82
N ALA A 2 10.99 -0.19 8.34
CA ALA A 2 10.81 -1.54 7.82
C ALA A 2 10.48 -1.48 6.32
N ALA A 3 11.35 -2.03 5.48
CA ALA A 3 11.08 -2.16 4.06
C ALA A 3 9.92 -3.15 3.91
N PHE A 4 8.70 -2.66 3.65
CA PHE A 4 7.59 -3.51 3.24
C PHE A 4 8.07 -4.33 2.03
N LYS A 5 8.35 -5.61 2.29
CA LYS A 5 8.95 -6.56 1.35
C LYS A 5 8.00 -6.67 0.15
N GLY A 6 8.49 -6.46 -1.07
CA GLY A 6 7.70 -6.48 -2.30
C GLY A 6 8.12 -5.40 -3.31
N THR A 7 7.88 -5.68 -4.59
CA THR A 7 8.27 -4.82 -5.72
C THR A 7 7.40 -3.57 -5.79
N LEU A 8 8.02 -2.41 -6.00
CA LEU A 8 7.26 -1.18 -6.23
C LEU A 8 6.52 -1.27 -7.57
N GLY A 9 5.24 -0.91 -7.56
CA GLY A 9 4.41 -0.94 -8.76
C GLY A 9 3.71 -2.28 -9.01
N SER A 10 4.01 -3.36 -8.26
CA SER A 10 3.27 -4.64 -8.37
C SER A 10 1.99 -4.70 -7.51
N GLY A 11 1.76 -3.70 -6.66
CA GLY A 11 0.68 -3.72 -5.67
C GLY A 11 0.92 -4.66 -4.47
N GLU A 12 1.96 -5.51 -4.47
CA GLU A 12 2.24 -6.44 -3.37
C GLU A 12 2.43 -5.76 -2.03
N ARG A 13 3.10 -4.60 -2.00
CA ARG A 13 3.29 -3.84 -0.75
C ARG A 13 1.95 -3.44 -0.12
N PHE A 14 0.98 -3.05 -0.95
CA PHE A 14 -0.37 -2.72 -0.49
C PHE A 14 -1.09 -3.98 0.00
N LYS A 15 -1.09 -5.05 -0.79
CA LYS A 15 -1.72 -6.34 -0.44
C LYS A 15 -1.18 -6.91 0.89
N ARG A 16 0.14 -6.91 1.07
CA ARG A 16 0.80 -7.37 2.31
C ARG A 16 0.45 -6.47 3.50
N CYS A 17 0.44 -5.15 3.31
CA CYS A 17 0.01 -4.21 4.35
C CYS A 17 -1.43 -4.52 4.81
N VAL A 18 -2.36 -4.68 3.87
CA VAL A 18 -3.76 -4.99 4.18
C VAL A 18 -3.85 -6.32 4.92
N ALA A 19 -3.19 -7.37 4.40
CA ALA A 19 -3.19 -8.70 5.02
C ALA A 19 -2.67 -8.69 6.47
N SER A 20 -1.59 -7.94 6.77
CA SER A 20 -1.04 -7.85 8.13
C SER A 20 -1.92 -7.08 9.12
N ASN A 21 -2.87 -6.27 8.63
CA ASN A 21 -3.78 -5.45 9.42
C ASN A 21 -5.22 -5.96 9.44
N ARG A 22 -5.54 -7.00 8.66
CA ARG A 22 -6.85 -7.68 8.74
C ARG A 22 -7.08 -8.18 10.18
N GLY A 23 -8.26 -7.91 10.71
CA GLY A 23 -8.65 -8.26 12.08
C GLY A 23 -8.05 -7.38 13.19
N LYS A 24 -7.12 -6.48 12.88
CA LYS A 24 -6.53 -5.53 13.84
C LYS A 24 -7.14 -4.14 13.78
N VAL A 25 -7.65 -3.76 12.60
CA VAL A 25 -8.24 -2.45 12.36
C VAL A 25 -9.55 -2.60 11.58
N ARG A 26 -10.44 -1.63 11.77
CA ARG A 26 -11.77 -1.61 11.15
C ARG A 26 -11.71 -1.52 9.62
N ASP A 27 -10.79 -0.72 9.09
CA ASP A 27 -10.56 -0.57 7.66
C ASP A 27 -9.05 -0.61 7.35
N PRO A 28 -8.50 -1.80 7.07
CA PRO A 28 -7.09 -1.95 6.78
C PRO A 28 -6.70 -1.34 5.42
N GLU A 29 -7.64 -1.22 4.47
CA GLU A 29 -7.38 -0.65 3.16
C GLU A 29 -7.21 0.86 3.24
N ALA A 30 -8.10 1.55 3.96
CA ALA A 30 -7.99 2.99 4.21
C ALA A 30 -6.70 3.33 4.98
N LEU A 31 -6.35 2.53 5.99
CA LEU A 31 -5.11 2.70 6.74
C LEU A 31 -3.88 2.57 5.82
N CYS A 32 -3.78 1.48 5.06
CA CYS A 32 -2.65 1.23 4.18
C CYS A 32 -2.57 2.25 3.02
N ALA A 33 -3.71 2.74 2.52
CA ALA A 33 -3.76 3.80 1.53
C ALA A 33 -3.27 5.13 2.10
N SER A 34 -3.61 5.47 3.35
CA SER A 34 -3.12 6.66 4.05
C SER A 34 -1.59 6.60 4.23
N ILE A 35 -1.07 5.45 4.70
CA ILE A 35 0.38 5.22 4.82
C ILE A 35 1.07 5.35 3.47
N GLY A 36 0.52 4.73 2.42
CA GLY A 36 1.06 4.80 1.06
C GLY A 36 1.09 6.23 0.50
N ARG A 37 0.02 7.00 0.70
CA ARG A 37 -0.05 8.42 0.31
C ARG A 37 0.92 9.29 1.10
N LYS A 38 1.13 9.04 2.40
CA LYS A 38 2.11 9.76 3.22
C LYS A 38 3.54 9.46 2.80
N LYS A 39 3.83 8.20 2.43
CA LYS A 39 5.19 7.76 2.05
C LYS A 39 5.62 8.17 0.65
N PHE A 40 4.73 8.03 -0.33
CA PHE A 40 5.06 8.26 -1.74
C PHE A 40 4.49 9.58 -2.29
N GLY A 41 3.60 10.24 -1.54
CA GLY A 41 2.83 11.37 -2.04
C GLY A 41 1.69 10.93 -2.97
N LYS A 42 0.73 11.84 -3.19
CA LYS A 42 -0.48 11.56 -3.97
C LYS A 42 -0.18 11.10 -5.41
N LYS A 43 0.72 11.82 -6.11
CA LYS A 43 1.06 11.55 -7.52
C LYS A 43 1.71 10.17 -7.70
N ARG A 44 2.77 9.88 -6.95
CA ARG A 44 3.50 8.62 -7.07
C ARG A 44 2.68 7.43 -6.57
N PHE A 45 1.90 7.58 -5.49
CA PHE A 45 1.00 6.52 -5.03
C PHE A 45 -0.02 6.14 -6.10
N ALA A 46 -0.64 7.13 -6.77
CA ALA A 46 -1.57 6.87 -7.87
C ALA A 46 -0.90 6.17 -9.06
N GLN A 47 0.34 6.56 -9.42
CA GLN A 47 1.12 5.89 -10.47
C GLN A 47 1.40 4.42 -10.12
N LEU A 48 1.87 4.14 -8.90
CA LEU A 48 2.14 2.78 -8.44
C LEU A 48 0.87 1.92 -8.42
N GLY A 49 -0.28 2.50 -8.04
CA GLY A 49 -1.57 1.83 -8.09
C GLY A 49 -2.04 1.52 -9.51
N LYS A 50 -1.78 2.40 -10.48
CA LYS A 50 -2.06 2.15 -11.90
C LYS A 50 -1.16 1.05 -12.47
N GLN A 51 0.12 1.04 -12.09
CA GLN A 51 1.07 0.02 -12.53
C GLN A 51 0.69 -1.38 -12.06
N GLY A 52 0.21 -1.51 -10.82
CA GLY A 52 -0.14 -2.81 -10.22
C GLY A 52 -1.52 -3.36 -10.60
N ARG A 53 -2.26 -2.68 -11.50
CA ARG A 53 -3.54 -3.15 -12.04
C ARG A 53 -3.41 -3.92 -13.36
N ARG A 54 -2.23 -3.91 -13.97
CA ARG A 54 -1.90 -4.74 -15.12
C ARG A 54 -1.53 -6.14 -14.65
#